data_AF-A0A930WI37-F1
#
_entry.id   AF-A0A930WI37-F1
#
_cell.length_a   1.000
_cell.length_b   1.000
_cell.length_c   1.000
_cell.angle_alpha   90.00
_cell.angle_beta   90.00
_cell.angle_gamma   90.00
#
_symmetry.space_group_name_H-M   'P 1'
#
loop_
_entity.id
_entity.type
_entity.pdbx_description
1 polymer ?
#
loop_
_entity_poly.entity_id
_entity_poly.type
_entity_poly.pdbx_seq_one_letter_code
_entity_poly.pdbx_strand_id
1 'polypeptide(L)'
;MKCTPIGVPKGTDGLATQASARKAKAGTAKKTKTAKTAGKKPQKKILVIVESPAKAKTIERHLGKQYTVRASMGHLRDLPKSQFGIDVEHNFEPKYINVRGKGDLIRALKKEAKDADKIYLASAPDREGEAIAWH
;
A
#
# COMPACT_ATOMS: atom_id res chain seq x y z
N MET A 1 -68.28 33.77 19.20
CA MET A 1 -68.47 32.94 20.41
C MET A 1 -67.20 32.11 20.56
N LYS A 2 -66.22 32.49 21.40
CA LYS A 2 -66.10 32.19 22.86
C LYS A 2 -66.11 30.65 23.06
N CYS A 3 -65.10 29.92 23.56
CA CYS A 3 -64.03 30.20 24.53
C CYS A 3 -62.86 29.17 24.40
N THR A 4 -61.63 29.61 24.67
CA THR A 4 -60.49 28.83 25.28
C THR A 4 -60.63 28.92 26.83
N PRO A 5 -59.74 28.41 27.74
CA PRO A 5 -58.51 27.57 27.65
C PRO A 5 -58.34 26.56 28.84
N ILE A 6 -57.08 26.18 29.13
CA ILE A 6 -56.44 25.67 30.38
C ILE A 6 -55.90 24.24 30.14
N GLY A 7 -54.62 23.90 30.25
CA GLY A 7 -53.42 24.44 30.94
C GLY A 7 -52.59 23.19 31.35
N VAL A 8 -51.29 23.15 31.64
CA VAL A 8 -50.17 24.08 31.84
C VAL A 8 -48.90 23.19 31.77
N PRO A 9 -47.80 23.62 31.14
CA PRO A 9 -46.46 23.08 31.37
C PRO A 9 -45.78 23.78 32.57
N LYS A 10 -45.15 23.02 33.48
CA LYS A 10 -44.18 23.53 34.48
C LYS A 10 -42.77 23.15 33.98
N GLY A 11 -41.82 24.05 33.72
CA GLY A 11 -41.28 25.09 34.61
C GLY A 11 -40.05 24.48 35.30
N THR A 12 -38.83 24.60 34.75
CA THR A 12 -37.81 25.66 34.98
C THR A 12 -37.44 25.88 36.45
N ASP A 13 -36.13 25.86 36.71
CA ASP A 13 -35.32 26.64 37.68
C ASP A 13 -34.04 25.80 37.91
N GLY A 14 -32.84 26.15 37.47
CA GLY A 14 -32.17 27.43 37.62
C GLY A 14 -31.48 27.49 38.99
N LEU A 15 -30.18 27.16 39.08
CA LEU A 15 -29.22 27.85 39.95
C LEU A 15 -27.78 27.33 39.72
N ALA A 16 -26.90 28.26 39.36
CA ALA A 16 -25.45 28.11 39.46
C ALA A 16 -25.00 28.04 40.94
N THR A 17 -23.76 27.56 41.21
CA THR A 17 -22.74 28.24 42.05
C THR A 17 -21.56 27.32 42.44
N GLN A 18 -20.34 27.83 42.18
CA GLN A 18 -19.01 27.66 42.83
C GLN A 18 -18.34 26.27 42.88
N ALA A 19 -17.23 26.05 42.15
CA ALA A 19 -15.84 26.46 42.44
C ALA A 19 -15.14 25.62 43.54
N SER A 20 -14.11 24.85 43.14
CA SER A 20 -12.84 24.83 43.87
C SER A 20 -11.72 24.08 43.15
N ALA A 21 -10.56 24.72 43.17
CA ALA A 21 -9.27 24.37 42.62
C ALA A 21 -8.72 23.00 43.05
N ARG A 22 -7.84 22.42 42.20
CA ARG A 22 -6.45 22.09 42.58
C ARG A 22 -5.55 21.77 41.38
N LYS A 23 -4.77 22.79 41.01
CA LYS A 23 -3.31 22.86 40.81
C LYS A 23 -2.57 21.73 40.04
N ALA A 24 -1.85 22.21 39.03
CA ALA A 24 -0.87 21.56 38.17
C ALA A 24 0.36 20.94 38.87
N LYS A 25 0.96 19.94 38.18
CA LYS A 25 2.41 19.79 37.95
C LYS A 25 2.57 19.19 36.55
N ALA A 26 3.04 19.92 35.53
CA ALA A 26 4.43 20.28 35.29
C ALA A 26 5.37 19.06 35.36
N GLY A 27 5.38 18.27 34.28
CA GLY A 27 6.40 17.26 33.99
C GLY A 27 7.16 17.66 32.73
N THR A 28 8.09 18.60 32.89
CA THR A 28 9.05 18.98 31.84
C THR A 28 10.06 17.85 31.66
N ALA A 29 9.77 16.89 30.80
CA ALA A 29 10.74 15.87 30.38
C ALA A 29 11.30 16.24 29.00
N LYS A 30 12.34 17.07 29.05
CA LYS A 30 13.53 17.08 28.19
C LYS A 30 13.34 16.52 26.77
N LYS A 31 13.21 17.44 25.81
CA LYS A 31 13.59 17.27 24.40
C LYS A 31 14.98 16.61 24.32
N THR A 32 15.03 15.30 24.17
CA THR A 32 16.20 14.62 23.63
C THR A 32 16.27 15.00 22.16
N LYS A 33 17.14 15.97 21.85
CA LYS A 33 17.61 16.22 20.48
C LYS A 33 18.36 14.97 20.04
N THR A 34 17.67 13.98 19.50
CA THR A 34 18.32 12.98 18.64
C THR A 34 18.87 13.74 17.45
N ALA A 35 20.19 13.69 17.33
CA ALA A 35 20.95 14.33 16.27
C ALA A 35 20.31 14.01 14.93
N LYS A 36 20.07 15.08 14.13
CA LYS A 36 19.76 14.96 12.72
C LYS A 36 20.90 14.18 12.07
N THR A 37 20.70 12.90 11.79
CA THR A 37 21.59 12.17 10.88
C THR A 37 21.50 12.90 9.54
N ALA A 38 22.63 13.46 9.12
CA ALA A 38 22.77 14.18 7.86
C ALA A 38 22.10 13.39 6.73
N GLY A 39 21.29 14.09 5.93
CA GLY A 39 20.52 13.53 4.84
C GLY A 39 21.43 12.82 3.84
N LYS A 40 21.59 11.51 4.01
CA LYS A 40 22.18 10.66 2.99
C LYS A 40 21.22 10.70 1.82
N LYS A 41 21.65 11.27 0.68
CA LYS A 41 20.90 11.18 -0.58
C LYS A 41 20.39 9.74 -0.73
N PRO A 42 19.11 9.50 -1.06
CA PRO A 42 18.63 8.15 -1.27
C PRO A 42 19.48 7.56 -2.38
N GLN A 43 20.39 6.67 -2.02
CA GLN A 43 21.15 5.89 -2.98
C GLN A 43 20.09 5.10 -3.74
N LYS A 44 20.00 5.36 -5.05
CA LYS A 44 19.03 4.68 -5.90
C LYS A 44 19.27 3.17 -5.79
N LYS A 45 18.19 2.46 -5.48
CA LYS A 45 18.25 1.06 -5.10
C LYS A 45 18.02 0.20 -6.33
N ILE A 46 18.60 -1.00 -6.32
CA ILE A 46 18.35 -1.99 -7.35
C ILE A 46 17.06 -2.72 -6.98
N LEU A 47 16.12 -2.83 -7.90
CA LEU A 47 14.89 -3.59 -7.73
C LEU A 47 15.09 -5.03 -8.23
N VAL A 48 14.71 -6.00 -7.43
CA VAL A 48 14.70 -7.42 -7.81
C VAL A 48 13.26 -7.92 -7.73
N ILE A 49 12.74 -8.39 -8.86
CA ILE A 49 11.38 -8.93 -8.95
C ILE A 49 11.47 -10.45 -9.01
N VAL A 50 10.76 -11.12 -8.10
CA VAL A 50 10.67 -12.57 -8.01
C VAL A 50 9.22 -13.01 -8.10
N GLU A 51 8.98 -14.29 -8.34
CA GLU A 51 7.62 -14.80 -8.49
C GLU A 51 6.87 -14.94 -7.15
N SER A 52 7.52 -15.51 -6.12
CA SER A 52 6.87 -15.90 -4.87
C SER A 52 7.42 -15.15 -3.64
N PRO A 53 6.59 -14.87 -2.62
CA PRO A 53 7.03 -14.16 -1.42
C PRO A 53 8.08 -14.94 -0.61
N ALA A 54 8.06 -16.28 -0.68
CA ALA A 54 9.07 -17.11 -0.03
C ALA A 54 10.46 -16.90 -0.66
N LYS A 55 10.53 -16.87 -2.00
CA LYS A 55 11.77 -16.54 -2.73
C LYS A 55 12.26 -15.13 -2.38
N ALA A 56 11.35 -14.16 -2.28
CA ALA A 56 11.70 -12.78 -1.93
C ALA A 56 12.41 -12.68 -0.59
N LYS A 57 11.82 -13.28 0.46
CA LYS A 57 12.41 -13.30 1.81
C LYS A 57 13.79 -13.94 1.83
N THR A 58 13.98 -15.00 1.06
CA THR A 58 15.27 -15.70 0.96
C THR A 58 16.31 -14.82 0.26
N ILE A 59 15.98 -14.26 -0.90
CA ILE A 59 16.92 -13.43 -1.67
C ILE A 59 17.27 -12.13 -0.93
N GLU A 60 16.29 -11.51 -0.27
CA GLU A 60 16.50 -10.30 0.53
C GLU A 60 17.53 -10.51 1.65
N ARG A 61 17.51 -11.68 2.31
CA ARG A 61 18.52 -12.06 3.32
C ARG A 61 19.94 -12.13 2.75
N HIS A 62 20.10 -12.56 1.50
CA HIS A 62 21.43 -12.72 0.89
C HIS A 62 21.96 -11.42 0.29
N LEU A 63 21.11 -10.59 -0.31
CA LEU A 63 21.52 -9.39 -1.04
C LEU A 63 21.72 -8.15 -0.16
N GLY A 64 21.01 -8.05 0.97
CA GLY A 64 21.13 -6.93 1.90
C GLY A 64 20.52 -5.61 1.43
N LYS A 65 20.85 -4.51 2.12
CA LYS A 65 20.10 -3.24 2.10
C LYS A 65 20.18 -2.42 0.80
N GLN A 66 21.06 -2.80 -0.13
CA GLN A 66 21.19 -2.12 -1.43
C GLN A 66 20.12 -2.56 -2.43
N TYR A 67 19.51 -3.72 -2.20
CA TYR A 67 18.49 -4.30 -3.05
C TYR A 67 17.11 -4.13 -2.41
N THR A 68 16.12 -3.86 -3.25
CA THR A 68 14.71 -3.92 -2.88
C THR A 68 14.13 -5.14 -3.56
N VAL A 69 13.70 -6.13 -2.80
CA VAL A 69 13.12 -7.37 -3.36
C VAL A 69 11.61 -7.28 -3.29
N ARG A 70 10.94 -7.57 -4.40
CA ARG A 70 9.48 -7.61 -4.52
C ARG A 70 9.04 -8.88 -5.20
N ALA A 71 7.87 -9.37 -4.80
CA ALA A 71 7.30 -10.56 -5.40
C ALA A 71 6.06 -10.21 -6.23
N SER A 72 5.93 -10.79 -7.44
CA SER A 72 4.80 -10.60 -8.37
C SER A 72 3.54 -11.36 -7.95
N MET A 73 3.66 -12.26 -6.96
CA MET A 73 2.63 -13.21 -6.55
C MET A 73 2.20 -14.13 -7.71
N GLY A 74 3.13 -14.54 -8.57
CA GLY A 74 2.86 -15.30 -9.81
C GLY A 74 2.56 -14.40 -11.02
N HIS A 75 1.73 -14.88 -11.96
CA HIS A 75 1.38 -14.20 -13.22
C HIS A 75 0.70 -12.83 -13.05
N LEU A 76 1.20 -11.79 -13.70
CA LEU A 76 0.59 -10.44 -13.67
C LEU A 76 -0.46 -10.24 -14.76
N ARG A 77 -0.27 -10.92 -15.90
CA ARG A 77 -1.15 -10.88 -17.06
C ARG A 77 -1.56 -12.30 -17.43
N ASP A 78 -2.75 -12.41 -18.01
CA ASP A 78 -3.35 -13.69 -18.44
C ASP A 78 -4.33 -13.43 -19.58
N LEU A 79 -4.84 -14.49 -20.20
CA LEU A 79 -5.90 -14.41 -21.18
C LEU A 79 -7.25 -14.05 -20.51
N PRO A 80 -8.19 -13.42 -21.24
CA PRO A 80 -9.56 -13.21 -20.79
C PRO A 80 -10.23 -14.52 -20.36
N LYS A 81 -10.71 -14.59 -19.12
CA LYS A 81 -11.36 -15.81 -18.60
C LYS A 81 -12.70 -16.15 -19.28
N SER A 82 -13.36 -15.15 -19.86
CA SER A 82 -14.73 -15.26 -20.38
C SER A 82 -14.85 -15.00 -21.88
N GLN A 83 -13.73 -14.80 -22.58
CA GLN A 83 -13.69 -14.55 -24.02
C GLN A 83 -12.57 -15.39 -24.63
N PHE A 84 -12.72 -15.77 -25.89
CA PHE A 84 -11.61 -16.40 -26.61
C PHE A 84 -10.50 -15.37 -26.82
N GLY A 85 -9.37 -15.58 -26.15
CA GLY A 85 -8.30 -14.59 -26.01
C GLY A 85 -7.21 -14.67 -27.08
N ILE A 86 -7.40 -15.48 -28.14
CA ILE A 86 -6.43 -15.73 -29.20
C ILE A 86 -7.07 -15.36 -30.53
N ASP A 87 -6.39 -14.54 -31.30
CA ASP A 87 -6.83 -14.17 -32.65
C ASP A 87 -6.23 -15.14 -33.68
N VAL A 88 -7.07 -16.07 -34.18
CA VAL A 88 -6.64 -17.12 -35.12
C VAL A 88 -6.37 -16.57 -36.52
N GLU A 89 -7.00 -15.46 -36.89
CA GLU A 89 -6.84 -14.83 -38.20
C GLU A 89 -5.54 -14.01 -38.26
N HIS A 90 -5.05 -13.53 -37.12
CA HIS A 90 -3.85 -12.71 -37.00
C HIS A 90 -2.70 -13.47 -36.31
N ASN A 91 -2.26 -14.58 -36.90
CA ASN A 91 -1.08 -15.35 -36.45
C ASN A 91 -1.13 -15.80 -34.97
N PHE A 92 -2.31 -16.16 -34.47
CA PHE A 92 -2.51 -16.58 -33.06
C PHE A 92 -2.12 -15.49 -32.05
N GLU A 93 -2.36 -14.21 -32.37
CA GLU A 93 -2.03 -13.10 -31.47
C GLU A 93 -2.79 -13.22 -30.14
N PRO A 94 -2.10 -13.27 -28.98
CA PRO A 94 -2.74 -13.37 -27.69
C PRO A 94 -3.16 -12.01 -27.14
N LYS A 95 -4.41 -11.88 -26.72
CA LYS A 95 -4.90 -10.73 -25.98
C LYS A 95 -4.64 -10.91 -24.49
N TYR A 96 -3.60 -10.27 -23.96
CA TYR A 96 -3.31 -10.30 -22.52
C TYR A 96 -4.01 -9.20 -21.73
N ILE A 97 -4.71 -9.57 -20.67
CA ILE A 97 -5.32 -8.66 -19.69
C ILE A 97 -4.62 -8.77 -18.34
N ASN A 98 -4.68 -7.71 -17.52
CA ASN A 98 -4.19 -7.79 -16.15
C ASN A 98 -5.08 -8.72 -15.33
N VAL A 99 -4.45 -9.57 -14.51
CA VAL A 99 -5.18 -10.47 -13.61
C VAL A 99 -5.98 -9.63 -12.59
N ARG A 100 -7.25 -10.00 -12.38
CA ARG A 100 -8.14 -9.34 -11.42
C ARG A 100 -7.54 -9.38 -10.01
N GLY A 101 -7.62 -8.27 -9.28
CA GLY A 101 -7.06 -8.15 -7.93
C GLY A 101 -5.57 -7.81 -7.87
N LYS A 102 -4.83 -7.85 -8.99
CA LYS A 102 -3.39 -7.48 -9.02
C LYS A 102 -3.11 -6.03 -9.43
N GLY A 103 -4.15 -5.20 -9.61
CA GLY A 103 -4.00 -3.82 -10.08
C GLY A 103 -3.10 -2.95 -9.21
N ASP A 104 -3.26 -3.03 -7.88
CA ASP A 104 -2.43 -2.26 -6.95
C ASP A 104 -0.98 -2.74 -6.93
N LEU A 105 -0.77 -4.05 -7.03
CA LEU A 105 0.57 -4.64 -7.11
C LEU A 105 1.30 -4.20 -8.39
N ILE A 106 0.62 -4.22 -9.54
CA ILE A 106 1.19 -3.72 -10.81
C ILE A 106 1.53 -2.23 -10.70
N ARG A 107 0.65 -1.42 -10.08
CA ARG A 107 0.92 0.00 -9.85
C ARG A 107 2.15 0.22 -8.97
N ALA A 108 2.26 -0.54 -7.87
CA ALA A 108 3.40 -0.46 -6.96
C ALA A 108 4.70 -0.88 -7.64
N LEU A 109 4.72 -2.00 -8.37
CA LEU A 109 5.89 -2.46 -9.13
C LEU A 109 6.31 -1.43 -10.19
N LYS A 110 5.36 -0.87 -10.94
CA LYS A 110 5.65 0.21 -11.91
C LYS A 110 6.23 1.46 -11.27
N LYS A 111 5.79 1.81 -10.06
CA LYS A 111 6.35 2.95 -9.31
C LYS A 111 7.79 2.66 -8.88
N GLU A 112 8.02 1.52 -8.23
CA GLU A 112 9.36 1.13 -7.77
C GLU A 112 10.34 0.94 -8.93
N ALA A 113 9.87 0.41 -10.06
CA ALA A 113 10.67 0.26 -11.27
C ALA A 113 11.13 1.61 -11.84
N LYS A 114 10.30 2.65 -11.79
CA LYS A 114 10.67 4.01 -12.23
C LYS A 114 11.71 4.67 -11.32
N ASP A 115 11.68 4.34 -10.03
CA ASP A 115 12.59 4.91 -9.02
C ASP A 115 13.93 4.14 -8.94
N ALA A 116 14.00 2.92 -9.50
CA ALA A 116 15.17 2.07 -9.47
C ALA A 116 16.21 2.42 -10.56
N ASP A 117 17.49 2.23 -10.26
CA ASP A 117 18.56 2.36 -11.27
C ASP A 117 18.67 1.14 -12.19
N LYS A 118 18.46 -0.03 -11.61
CA LYS A 118 18.52 -1.32 -12.29
C LYS A 118 17.39 -2.20 -11.80
N ILE A 119 16.88 -3.03 -12.71
CA ILE A 119 15.84 -4.01 -12.43
C ILE A 119 16.39 -5.38 -12.80
N TYR A 120 16.34 -6.31 -11.86
CA TYR A 120 16.65 -7.72 -12.10
C TYR A 120 15.36 -8.54 -12.02
N LEU A 121 15.14 -9.37 -13.02
CA LEU A 121 14.07 -10.35 -13.07
C LEU A 121 14.65 -11.68 -12.60
N ALA A 122 14.23 -12.14 -11.44
CA ALA A 122 14.72 -13.35 -10.78
C ALA A 122 13.58 -14.38 -10.70
N SER A 123 12.96 -14.65 -11.85
CA SER A 123 12.00 -15.74 -12.02
C SER A 123 12.72 -17.10 -12.09
N ALA A 124 11.95 -18.19 -12.09
CA ALA A 124 12.53 -19.52 -12.22
C ALA A 124 13.16 -19.73 -13.60
N PRO A 125 14.23 -20.54 -13.72
CA PRO A 125 14.88 -20.84 -15.00
C PRO A 125 14.10 -21.90 -15.80
N ASP A 126 12.81 -21.69 -15.96
CA ASP A 126 11.90 -22.54 -16.71
C ASP A 126 11.00 -21.70 -17.63
N ARG A 127 10.21 -22.39 -18.46
CA ARG A 127 9.32 -21.73 -19.42
C ARG A 127 8.32 -20.80 -18.75
N GLU A 128 7.79 -21.20 -17.59
CA GLU A 128 6.81 -20.39 -16.85
C GLU A 128 7.45 -19.13 -16.29
N GLY A 129 8.64 -19.25 -15.70
CA GLY A 129 9.41 -18.14 -15.17
C GLY A 129 9.81 -17.14 -16.25
N GLU A 130 10.17 -17.60 -17.45
CA GLU A 130 10.44 -16.71 -18.58
C GLU A 130 9.18 -15.97 -19.03
N ALA A 131 8.03 -16.64 -19.12
CA ALA A 131 6.76 -16.00 -19.44
C ALA A 131 6.36 -14.94 -18.40
N ILE A 132 6.59 -15.21 -17.10
CA ILE A 132 6.34 -14.25 -16.02
C ILE A 132 7.28 -13.05 -16.12
N ALA A 133 8.55 -13.26 -16.48
CA ALA A 133 9.53 -12.18 -16.64
C ALA A 133 9.23 -11.31 -17.87
N TRP A 134 8.71 -11.91 -18.94
CA TRP A 134 8.33 -11.20 -20.17
C TRP A 134 7.11 -10.26 -19.96
N HIS A 135 6.19 -10.63 -19.07
CA HIS A 135 4.95 -9.90 -18.80
C HIS A 135 5.09 -8.68 -17.87
#